data_AF-A0A7K2L1T0-F1
#
_entry.id   AF-A0A7K2L1T0-F1
#
_cell.length_a   1.000
_cell.length_b   1.000
_cell.length_c   1.000
_cell.angle_alpha   90.00
_cell.angle_beta   90.00
_cell.angle_gamma   90.00
#
_symmetry.space_group_name_H-M   'P 1'
#
loop_
_entity.id
_entity.type
_entity.pdbx_description
1 polymer ?
#
loop_
_entity_poly.entity_id
_entity_poly.type
_entity_poly.pdbx_seq_one_letter_code
_entity_poly.pdbx_strand_id
1 'polypeptide(L)' 'IWAINGSLECNGRNPAQVQSRVTKYQQFTQILGVPAGSNLSC' A
#
# COMPACT_ATOMS: atom_id res chain seq x y z
N ILE A 1 -5.30 1.47 -1.45
CA ILE A 1 -4.74 2.84 -1.49
C ILE A 1 -5.66 3.80 -2.24
N TRP A 2 -6.14 3.43 -3.44
CA TRP A 2 -7.08 4.23 -4.25
C TRP A 2 -8.25 4.85 -3.46
N ALA A 3 -8.99 4.03 -2.72
CA ALA A 3 -10.16 4.48 -1.96
C ALA A 3 -9.84 5.43 -0.79
N ILE A 4 -8.59 5.53 -0.36
CA ILE A 4 -8.19 6.38 0.77
C ILE A 4 -7.76 7.76 0.27
N ASN A 5 -6.82 7.78 -0.69
CA ASN A 5 -6.24 9.04 -1.18
C ASN A 5 -5.68 8.91 -2.60
N GLY A 6 -6.33 8.10 -3.44
CA GLY A 6 -5.80 7.74 -4.74
C GLY A 6 -5.58 8.91 -5.69
N SER A 7 -6.40 9.95 -5.56
CA SER A 7 -6.26 11.20 -6.34
C SER A 7 -4.96 11.95 -6.06
N LEU A 8 -4.37 11.81 -4.87
CA LEU A 8 -3.12 12.47 -4.48
C LEU A 8 -1.90 11.54 -4.50
N GLU A 9 -2.11 10.23 -4.33
CA GLU A 9 -1.02 9.28 -4.13
C GLU A 9 -0.73 8.40 -5.36
N CYS A 10 -1.76 7.98 -6.10
CA CYS A 10 -1.61 7.05 -7.22
C CYS A 10 -1.18 7.75 -8.53
N ASN A 11 -0.91 6.97 -9.58
CA ASN A 11 -0.49 7.43 -10.91
C ASN A 11 0.83 8.22 -10.87
N GLY A 12 1.75 7.81 -10.00
CA GLY A 12 3.05 8.46 -9.85
C GLY A 12 3.02 9.81 -9.13
N ARG A 13 1.88 10.26 -8.59
CA ARG A 13 1.76 11.56 -7.90
C ARG A 13 2.49 11.58 -6.55
N ASN A 14 2.41 10.49 -5.77
CA ASN A 14 3.22 10.35 -4.56
C ASN A 14 3.63 8.88 -4.30
N PRO A 15 4.62 8.36 -5.06
CA PRO A 15 5.06 6.97 -4.93
C PRO A 15 5.62 6.63 -3.55
N ALA A 16 6.25 7.61 -2.88
CA ALA A 16 6.82 7.41 -1.55
C ALA A 16 5.72 7.10 -0.51
N GLN A 17 4.58 7.78 -0.58
CA GLN A 17 3.46 7.50 0.32
C GLN A 17 2.75 6.18 0.00
N VAL A 18 2.60 5.84 -1.28
CA VAL A 18 2.13 4.51 -1.69
C VAL A 18 3.02 3.43 -1.07
N GLN A 19 4.34 3.56 -1.22
CA GLN A 19 5.29 2.59 -0.66
C GLN A 19 5.23 2.52 0.87
N SER A 20 5.11 3.66 1.55
CA SER A 20 4.93 3.71 3.01
C SER A 20 3.70 2.92 3.48
N ARG A 21 2.58 3.02 2.75
CA ARG A 21 1.37 2.24 3.04
C ARG A 21 1.55 0.75 2.76
N VAL A 22 2.19 0.39 1.64
CA VAL A 22 2.49 -1.01 1.29
C VAL A 22 3.37 -1.65 2.37
N THR A 23 4.45 -0.98 2.79
CA THR A 23 5.36 -1.49 3.81
C THR A 23 4.63 -1.75 5.14
N LYS A 24 3.77 -0.84 5.59
CA LYS A 24 2.98 -1.04 6.83
C LYS A 24 1.99 -2.21 6.70
N TYR A 25 1.30 -2.31 5.57
CA TYR A 25 0.41 -3.44 5.32
C TYR A 25 1.15 -4.78 5.35
N GLN A 26 2.33 -4.85 4.72
CA GLN A 26 3.18 -6.05 4.74
C GLN A 26 3.61 -6.42 6.17
N GLN A 27 4.02 -5.45 6.99
CA GLN A 27 4.35 -5.69 8.40
C GLN A 27 3.17 -6.31 9.16
N PHE A 28 1.96 -5.79 8.98
CA PHE A 28 0.78 -6.38 9.62
C PHE A 28 0.49 -7.80 9.15
N THR A 29 0.59 -8.06 7.85
CA THR A 29 0.35 -9.41 7.31
C THR A 29 1.39 -10.43 7.81
N GLN A 30 2.64 -10.00 8.00
CA GLN A 30 3.69 -10.81 8.61
C GLN A 30 3.37 -11.13 10.07
N ILE A 31 2.94 -10.14 10.86
CA ILE A 31 2.55 -10.33 12.27
C ILE A 31 1.37 -11.31 12.38
N LEU A 32 0.41 -11.20 11.47
CA LEU A 32 -0.81 -12.02 11.47
C LEU A 32 -0.61 -13.41 10.82
N GLY A 33 0.54 -13.67 10.20
CA GLY A 33 0.81 -14.94 9.51
C GLY A 33 -0.07 -15.19 8.28
N VAL A 34 -0.56 -14.12 7.65
CA VAL A 34 -1.41 -14.20 6.45
C VAL A 34 -0.67 -13.69 5.21
N PRO A 35 -0.94 -14.23 4.02
CA PRO A 35 -0.33 -13.73 2.79
C PRO A 35 -0.85 -12.32 2.47
N ALA A 36 0.04 -11.40 2.07
CA ALA A 36 -0.32 -10.03 1.73
C ALA A 36 -1.16 -9.92 0.43
N GLY A 37 -1.01 -10.88 -0.48
CA GLY A 37 -1.66 -10.84 -1.81
C GLY A 37 -0.91 -9.97 -2.83
N SER A 38 -1.56 -9.68 -3.95
CA SER A 38 -1.04 -8.89 -5.08
C SER A 38 -1.80 -7.57 -5.25
N ASN A 39 -1.37 -6.72 -6.21
CA ASN A 39 -1.97 -5.41 -6.50
C ASN A 39 -1.99 -4.44 -5.30
N LEU A 40 -0.91 -4.43 -4.53
CA LEU A 40 -0.80 -3.60 -3.32
C LEU A 40 -0.50 -2.12 -3.62
N SER A 41 -0.10 -1.80 -4.85
CA SER A 41 0.24 -0.45 -5.29
C SER A 41 -0.79 0.14 -6.24
N CYS A 42 -0.65 1.45 -6.44
CA CYS A 42 -1.23 2.30 -7.46
C CYS A 42 -0.25 3.46 -7.71
#